data_AF-A0A8T3XR04-F1
#
_entry.id   AF-A0A8T3XR04-F1
#
_cell.length_a   1.000
_cell.length_b   1.000
_cell.length_c   1.000
_cell.angle_alpha   90.00
_cell.angle_beta   90.00
_cell.angle_gamma   90.00
#
_symmetry.space_group_name_H-M   'P 1'
#
loop_
_entity.id
_entity.type
_entity.pdbx_description
1 polymer ?
#
loop_
_entity_poly.entity_id
_entity_poly.type
_entity_poly.pdbx_seq_one_letter_code
_entity_poly.pdbx_strand_id
1 'polypeptide(L)'
;MATLLDVSLLKFFLPAFTFLFIVILSYAMFRVILKDLDDRAKWIASVSLGLIALFSGSAIDLINFITPWFVVIMVFLVLVFMSLMFWTTKPEEMQKDILSALGGINTIVIIGILIVVLGISQVFGPVFDPYAPGGPAERTIGGETIRTLFHPRILGAIFILIVAAFAIQRITDVTAK
;
A
#
# COMPACT_ATOMS: atom_id res chain seq x y z
N MET A 1 12.17 11.94 -34.54
CA MET A 1 10.97 11.88 -33.68
C MET A 1 11.44 11.40 -32.33
N ALA A 2 11.77 12.37 -31.47
CA ALA A 2 12.52 12.17 -30.26
C ALA A 2 11.59 11.69 -29.14
N THR A 3 11.82 10.48 -28.67
CA THR A 3 11.36 9.88 -27.41
C THR A 3 11.97 10.66 -26.25
N LEU A 4 11.58 11.92 -26.03
CA LEU A 4 12.04 12.73 -24.88
C LEU A 4 11.44 12.25 -23.54
N LEU A 5 10.56 11.25 -23.60
CA LEU A 5 10.07 10.41 -22.50
C LEU A 5 10.55 8.97 -22.71
N ASP A 6 11.84 8.77 -22.96
CA ASP A 6 12.41 7.43 -23.02
C ASP A 6 12.38 6.80 -21.62
N VAL A 7 11.29 6.08 -21.34
CA VAL A 7 11.05 5.31 -20.12
C VAL A 7 12.20 4.32 -19.87
N SER A 8 13.02 4.01 -20.88
CA SER A 8 14.24 3.21 -20.76
C SER A 8 15.24 3.80 -19.77
N LEU A 9 15.47 5.13 -19.79
CA LEU A 9 16.36 5.79 -18.81
C LEU A 9 15.79 5.67 -17.40
N LEU A 10 14.46 5.84 -17.24
CA LEU A 10 13.80 5.71 -15.94
C LEU A 10 13.91 4.28 -15.40
N LYS A 11 13.83 3.26 -16.27
CA LYS A 11 14.02 1.85 -15.90
C LYS A 11 15.42 1.56 -15.37
N PHE A 12 16.45 2.26 -15.88
CA PHE A 12 17.81 2.15 -15.35
C PHE A 12 17.92 2.70 -13.91
N PHE A 13 17.17 3.77 -13.59
CA PHE A 13 17.16 4.36 -12.26
C PHE A 13 16.14 3.75 -11.29
N LEU A 14 15.21 2.91 -11.76
CA LEU A 14 14.19 2.27 -10.92
C LEU A 14 14.81 1.60 -9.67
N PRO A 15 15.87 0.78 -9.77
CA PRO A 15 16.49 0.18 -8.58
C PRO A 15 16.99 1.22 -7.57
N ALA A 16 17.55 2.34 -8.02
CA ALA A 16 18.01 3.41 -7.13
C ALA A 16 16.84 4.13 -6.44
N PHE A 17 15.75 4.40 -7.17
CA PHE A 17 14.52 4.97 -6.57
C PHE A 17 13.86 3.99 -5.60
N THR A 18 13.81 2.71 -5.95
CA THR A 18 13.34 1.60 -5.11
C THR A 18 14.10 1.57 -3.79
N PHE A 19 15.43 1.60 -3.86
CA PHE A 19 16.28 1.67 -2.68
C PHE A 19 15.95 2.88 -1.81
N LEU A 20 15.95 4.07 -2.39
CA LEU A 20 15.76 5.33 -1.66
C LEU A 20 14.38 5.39 -1.02
N PHE A 21 13.36 4.91 -1.73
CA PHE A 21 11.99 4.81 -1.21
C PHE A 21 11.88 3.87 -0.01
N ILE A 22 12.48 2.67 -0.08
CA ILE A 22 12.49 1.72 1.04
C ILE A 22 13.22 2.32 2.23
N VAL A 23 14.36 2.97 2.03
CA VAL A 23 15.12 3.62 3.10
C VAL A 23 14.28 4.70 3.80
N ILE A 24 13.60 5.57 3.04
CA ILE A 24 12.74 6.62 3.60
C ILE A 24 11.57 6.01 4.37
N LEU A 25 10.88 5.03 3.78
CA LEU A 25 9.70 4.41 4.38
C LEU A 25 10.08 3.65 5.67
N SER A 26 11.18 2.91 5.63
CA SER A 26 11.71 2.19 6.79
C SER A 26 12.17 3.14 7.90
N TYR A 27 12.82 4.25 7.52
CA TYR A 27 13.20 5.29 8.48
C TYR A 27 11.97 5.94 9.13
N ALA A 28 10.95 6.25 8.34
CA ALA A 28 9.69 6.80 8.84
C ALA A 28 9.00 5.82 9.81
N MET A 29 8.97 4.52 9.48
CA MET A 29 8.45 3.48 10.38
C MET A 29 9.24 3.41 11.68
N PHE A 30 10.58 3.38 11.63
CA PHE A 30 11.41 3.37 12.83
C PHE A 30 11.24 4.62 13.68
N ARG A 31 10.98 5.79 13.08
CA ARG A 31 10.69 7.00 13.85
C ARG A 31 9.37 6.90 14.63
N VAL A 32 8.37 6.20 14.09
CA VAL A 32 7.08 6.01 14.75
C VAL A 32 7.14 4.90 15.80
N ILE A 33 7.79 3.77 15.47
CA ILE A 33 7.81 2.56 16.30
C ILE A 33 8.90 2.63 17.38
N LEU A 34 10.13 3.01 17.00
CA LEU A 34 11.32 3.02 17.86
C LEU A 34 11.64 4.46 18.29
N LYS A 35 10.76 5.08 19.08
CA LYS A 35 10.92 6.49 19.48
C LYS A 35 12.20 6.74 20.29
N ASP A 36 12.58 5.79 21.14
CA ASP A 36 13.67 5.92 22.12
C ASP A 36 15.07 5.58 21.58
N LEU A 37 15.19 5.11 20.33
CA LEU A 37 16.48 4.79 19.73
C LEU A 37 17.21 6.07 19.25
N ASP A 38 18.53 6.03 19.16
CA ASP A 38 19.30 7.11 18.53
C ASP A 38 18.96 7.26 17.04
N ASP A 39 18.84 8.50 16.57
CA ASP A 39 18.49 8.80 15.17
C ASP A 39 19.53 8.28 14.17
N ARG A 40 20.81 8.25 14.57
CA ARG A 40 21.89 7.66 13.77
C ARG A 40 21.70 6.16 13.57
N ALA A 41 21.30 5.46 14.63
CA ALA A 41 21.04 4.02 14.57
C ALA A 41 19.82 3.71 13.68
N LYS A 42 18.75 4.52 13.76
CA LYS A 42 17.57 4.40 12.89
C LYS A 42 17.94 4.55 11.42
N TRP A 43 18.81 5.51 11.10
CA TRP A 43 19.25 5.75 9.72
C TRP A 43 20.12 4.61 9.19
N ILE A 44 21.07 4.10 9.98
CA ILE A 44 21.89 2.95 9.59
C ILE A 44 21.03 1.70 9.39
N ALA A 45 20.06 1.47 10.27
CA ALA A 45 19.12 0.36 10.17
C ALA A 45 18.25 0.45 8.91
N SER A 46 17.73 1.64 8.57
CA SER A 46 16.91 1.81 7.37
C SER A 46 17.70 1.64 6.08
N VAL A 47 18.96 2.11 6.04
CA VAL A 47 19.88 1.88 4.91
C VAL A 47 20.18 0.39 4.74
N SER A 48 20.45 -0.31 5.85
CA SER A 48 20.72 -1.75 5.84
C SER A 48 19.49 -2.53 5.35
N LEU A 49 18.29 -2.14 5.79
CA LEU A 49 17.05 -2.76 5.32
C LEU A 49 16.79 -2.48 3.84
N GLY A 50 17.06 -1.26 3.38
CA GLY A 50 16.98 -0.91 1.96
C GLY A 50 17.91 -1.75 1.09
N LEU A 51 19.14 -2.01 1.56
CA LEU A 51 20.09 -2.86 0.85
C LEU A 51 19.60 -4.32 0.78
N ILE A 52 19.07 -4.86 1.88
CA ILE A 52 18.50 -6.23 1.89
C ILE A 52 17.30 -6.31 0.95
N ALA A 53 16.43 -5.31 1.00
CA ALA A 53 15.21 -5.30 0.21
C ALA A 53 15.47 -5.16 -1.29
N LEU A 54 16.57 -4.53 -1.72
CA LEU A 54 16.99 -4.51 -3.13
C LEU A 54 17.22 -5.91 -3.72
N PHE A 55 17.64 -6.87 -2.90
CA PHE A 55 17.84 -8.26 -3.34
C PHE A 55 16.55 -9.09 -3.28
N SER A 56 15.46 -8.53 -2.75
CA SER A 56 14.15 -9.18 -2.72
C SER A 56 13.37 -8.84 -3.98
N GLY A 57 13.13 -9.84 -4.84
CA GLY A 57 12.30 -9.68 -6.03
C GLY A 57 10.92 -9.08 -5.71
N SER A 58 10.31 -9.50 -4.59
CA SER A 58 9.01 -8.97 -4.14
C SER A 58 9.03 -7.49 -3.78
N ALA A 59 10.15 -6.95 -3.26
CA ALA A 59 10.24 -5.53 -2.96
C ALA A 59 10.31 -4.68 -4.24
N ILE A 60 11.02 -5.17 -5.26
CA ILE A 60 11.08 -4.55 -6.58
C ILE A 60 9.69 -4.52 -7.22
N ASP A 61 8.97 -5.64 -7.15
CA ASP A 61 7.60 -5.74 -7.68
C ASP A 61 6.63 -4.78 -6.98
N LEU A 62 6.73 -4.67 -5.65
CA LEU A 62 5.93 -3.72 -4.86
C LEU A 62 6.15 -2.28 -5.32
N ILE A 63 7.40 -1.92 -5.58
CA ILE A 63 7.74 -0.55 -5.95
C ILE A 63 7.36 -0.28 -7.39
N ASN A 64 7.59 -1.21 -8.31
CA ASN A 64 7.10 -1.12 -9.68
C ASN A 64 5.57 -0.94 -9.73
N PHE A 65 4.84 -1.51 -8.77
CA PHE A 65 3.41 -1.28 -8.62
C PHE A 65 3.07 0.11 -8.07
N ILE A 66 3.79 0.60 -7.05
CA ILE A 66 3.50 1.89 -6.38
C ILE A 66 3.97 3.09 -7.21
N THR A 67 5.10 2.99 -7.90
CA THR A 67 5.74 4.10 -8.63
C THR A 67 4.81 4.81 -9.63
N PRO A 68 4.04 4.11 -10.49
CA PRO A 68 3.11 4.76 -11.42
C PRO A 68 2.09 5.66 -10.72
N TRP A 69 1.51 5.20 -9.60
CA TRP A 69 0.54 5.97 -8.83
C TRP A 69 1.16 7.22 -8.20
N PHE A 70 2.40 7.10 -7.72
CA PHE A 70 3.13 8.24 -7.19
C PHE A 70 3.43 9.28 -8.28
N VAL A 71 3.80 8.84 -9.49
CA VAL A 71 3.99 9.74 -10.65
C VAL A 71 2.69 10.46 -11.01
N VAL A 72 1.55 9.75 -11.02
CA VAL A 72 0.23 10.36 -11.28
C VAL A 72 -0.09 11.43 -10.24
N ILE A 73 0.11 11.14 -8.96
CA ILE A 73 -0.08 12.12 -7.87
C ILE A 73 0.85 13.31 -8.04
N MET A 74 2.11 13.07 -8.40
CA MET A 74 3.11 14.13 -8.58
C MET A 74 2.76 15.06 -9.75
N VAL A 75 2.36 14.50 -10.90
CA VAL A 75 1.86 15.28 -12.04
C VAL A 75 0.60 16.05 -11.67
N PHE A 76 -0.34 15.42 -10.98
CA PHE A 76 -1.55 16.07 -10.49
C PHE A 76 -1.25 17.24 -9.55
N LEU A 77 -0.33 17.05 -8.59
CA LEU A 77 0.14 18.11 -7.70
C LEU A 77 0.77 19.25 -8.50
N VAL A 78 1.65 18.97 -9.46
CA VAL A 78 2.25 20.01 -10.32
C VAL A 78 1.17 20.80 -11.06
N LEU A 79 0.15 20.14 -11.61
CA LEU A 79 -0.96 20.82 -12.27
C LEU A 79 -1.76 21.71 -11.32
N VAL A 80 -2.05 21.24 -10.10
CA VAL A 80 -2.70 22.02 -9.05
C VAL A 80 -1.84 23.23 -8.67
N PHE A 81 -0.52 23.03 -8.49
CA PHE A 81 0.44 24.11 -8.21
C PHE A 81 0.45 25.15 -9.33
N MET A 82 0.50 24.73 -10.60
CA MET A 82 0.44 25.65 -11.74
C MET A 82 -0.87 26.43 -11.77
N SER A 83 -2.01 25.75 -11.57
CA SER A 83 -3.33 26.39 -11.52
C SER A 83 -3.40 27.46 -10.43
N LEU A 84 -2.85 27.18 -9.25
CA LEU A 84 -2.87 28.11 -8.11
C LEU A 84 -1.87 29.24 -8.28
N MET A 85 -0.75 29.02 -8.97
CA MET A 85 0.20 30.08 -9.31
C MET A 85 -0.41 31.15 -10.24
N PHE A 86 -1.41 30.80 -11.04
CA PHE A 86 -2.18 31.78 -11.83
C PHE A 86 -3.20 32.58 -10.99
N TRP A 87 -3.61 32.07 -9.82
CA TRP A 87 -4.65 32.70 -8.99
C TRP A 87 -4.11 33.39 -7.74
N THR A 88 -2.95 32.99 -7.21
CA THR A 88 -2.38 33.51 -5.96
C THR A 88 -1.03 34.19 -6.21
N THR A 89 -0.82 35.36 -5.61
CA THR A 89 0.41 36.17 -5.76
C THR A 89 1.35 36.08 -4.55
N LYS A 90 0.98 35.36 -3.47
CA LYS A 90 1.81 35.24 -2.26
C LYS A 90 2.23 33.79 -1.98
N PRO A 91 3.55 33.49 -1.85
CA PRO A 91 4.06 32.12 -1.69
C PRO A 91 3.69 31.49 -0.33
N GLU A 92 3.40 32.28 0.69
CA GLU A 92 3.13 31.81 2.06
C GLU A 92 1.70 31.27 2.24
N GLU A 93 0.72 31.85 1.54
CA GLU A 93 -0.68 31.39 1.56
C GLU A 93 -0.88 30.17 0.65
N MET A 94 -0.01 30.01 -0.35
CA MET A 94 -0.05 28.95 -1.35
C MET A 94 -0.01 27.54 -0.73
N GLN A 95 0.83 27.31 0.28
CA GLN A 95 0.94 25.98 0.90
C GLN A 95 -0.34 25.59 1.65
N LYS A 96 -0.99 26.56 2.30
CA LYS A 96 -2.22 26.34 3.07
C LYS A 96 -3.42 26.10 2.15
N ASP A 97 -3.48 26.83 1.04
CA ASP A 97 -4.55 26.72 0.05
C ASP A 97 -4.45 25.43 -0.77
N ILE A 98 -3.23 24.97 -1.08
CA ILE A 98 -3.01 23.67 -1.72
C ILE A 98 -3.49 22.54 -0.80
N LEU A 99 -3.09 22.60 0.46
CA LEU A 99 -3.47 21.58 1.43
C LEU A 99 -4.99 21.58 1.67
N SER A 100 -5.64 22.74 1.71
CA SER A 100 -7.10 22.81 1.89
C SER A 100 -7.87 22.34 0.65
N ALA A 101 -7.43 22.70 -0.56
CA ALA A 101 -8.03 22.25 -1.82
C ALA A 101 -7.97 20.72 -2.02
N LEU A 102 -6.93 20.08 -1.47
CA LEU A 102 -6.76 18.62 -1.51
C LEU A 102 -7.46 17.88 -0.36
N GLY A 103 -8.29 18.57 0.44
CA GLY A 103 -8.99 17.97 1.58
C GLY A 103 -8.12 17.79 2.82
N GLY A 104 -7.04 18.57 2.94
CA GLY A 104 -6.08 18.54 4.04
C GLY A 104 -4.96 17.51 3.86
N ILE A 105 -3.93 17.62 4.70
CA ILE A 105 -2.83 16.65 4.76
C ILE A 105 -3.33 15.22 5.03
N ASN A 106 -4.43 15.09 5.77
CA ASN A 106 -5.04 13.80 6.11
C ASN A 106 -5.52 13.05 4.88
N THR A 107 -6.09 13.72 3.88
CA THR A 107 -6.60 13.06 2.66
C THR A 107 -5.44 12.50 1.82
N ILE A 108 -4.36 13.26 1.67
CA ILE A 108 -3.15 12.81 0.96
C ILE A 108 -2.54 11.59 1.68
N VAL A 109 -2.47 11.64 3.02
CA VAL A 109 -1.96 10.52 3.83
C VAL A 109 -2.86 9.28 3.70
N ILE A 110 -4.18 9.43 3.75
CA ILE A 110 -5.13 8.31 3.58
C ILE A 110 -4.96 7.67 2.20
N ILE A 111 -4.89 8.48 1.14
CA ILE A 111 -4.67 7.99 -0.24
C ILE A 111 -3.32 7.29 -0.34
N GLY A 112 -2.27 7.85 0.25
CA GLY A 112 -0.93 7.24 0.27
C GLY A 112 -0.93 5.89 0.97
N ILE A 113 -1.56 5.80 2.15
CA ILE A 113 -1.70 4.53 2.88
C ILE A 113 -2.51 3.52 2.05
N LEU A 114 -3.60 3.94 1.41
CA LEU A 114 -4.43 3.08 0.58
C LEU A 114 -3.64 2.50 -0.60
N ILE A 115 -2.84 3.31 -1.28
CA ILE A 115 -1.96 2.85 -2.38
C ILE A 115 -0.95 1.82 -1.87
N VAL A 116 -0.32 2.06 -0.71
CA VAL A 116 0.64 1.12 -0.13
C VAL A 116 -0.05 -0.19 0.26
N VAL A 117 -1.23 -0.14 0.89
CA VAL A 117 -2.01 -1.34 1.27
C VAL A 117 -2.43 -2.14 0.04
N LEU A 118 -2.88 -1.46 -1.02
CA LEU A 118 -3.21 -2.10 -2.29
C LEU A 118 -1.97 -2.74 -2.93
N GLY A 119 -0.83 -2.05 -2.91
CA GLY A 119 0.44 -2.59 -3.41
C GLY A 119 0.87 -3.84 -2.66
N ILE A 120 0.84 -3.81 -1.32
CA ILE A 120 1.17 -4.97 -0.49
C ILE A 120 0.22 -6.12 -0.79
N SER A 121 -1.08 -5.85 -0.88
CA SER A 121 -2.10 -6.87 -1.18
C SER A 121 -1.90 -7.49 -2.57
N GLN A 122 -1.51 -6.71 -3.58
CA GLN A 122 -1.30 -7.21 -4.94
C GLN A 122 0.00 -8.01 -5.07
N VAL A 123 1.08 -7.54 -4.43
CA VAL A 123 2.41 -8.15 -4.58
C VAL A 123 2.61 -9.34 -3.65
N PHE A 124 2.15 -9.23 -2.39
CA PHE A 124 2.25 -10.31 -1.43
C PHE A 124 0.97 -11.16 -1.33
N GLY A 125 -0.11 -10.78 -2.00
CA GLY A 125 -1.35 -11.55 -2.07
C GLY A 125 -1.11 -13.03 -2.41
N PRO A 126 -0.36 -13.35 -3.48
CA PRO A 126 -0.03 -14.73 -3.81
C PRO A 126 0.79 -15.48 -2.75
N VAL A 127 1.60 -14.78 -1.94
CA VAL A 127 2.38 -15.40 -0.85
C VAL A 127 1.46 -15.82 0.31
N PHE A 128 0.40 -15.06 0.54
CA PHE A 128 -0.59 -15.34 1.58
C PHE A 128 -1.78 -16.16 1.06
N ASP A 129 -1.81 -16.44 -0.25
CA ASP A 129 -2.86 -17.21 -0.88
C ASP A 129 -2.55 -18.72 -0.80
N PRO A 130 -3.28 -19.51 0.00
CA PRO A 130 -3.12 -20.96 0.02
C PRO A 130 -3.48 -21.62 -1.32
N TYR A 131 -4.07 -20.89 -2.27
CA TYR A 131 -4.39 -21.34 -3.63
C TYR A 131 -3.34 -20.97 -4.70
N ALA A 132 -2.27 -20.26 -4.34
CA ALA A 132 -1.23 -19.89 -5.31
C ALA A 132 -0.42 -21.10 -5.81
N PRO A 133 -0.04 -21.17 -7.10
CA PRO A 133 0.82 -22.23 -7.61
C PRO A 133 2.15 -22.25 -6.84
N GLY A 134 2.50 -23.38 -6.22
CA GLY A 134 3.66 -23.54 -5.33
C GLY A 134 3.37 -23.34 -3.84
N GLY A 135 2.12 -23.08 -3.44
CA GLY A 135 1.71 -22.85 -2.05
C GLY A 135 1.75 -24.12 -1.17
N PRO A 136 1.70 -23.97 0.17
CA PRO A 136 1.74 -25.10 1.12
C PRO A 136 0.64 -26.15 0.89
N ALA A 137 -0.47 -25.75 0.24
CA ALA A 137 -1.60 -26.62 -0.06
C ALA A 137 -1.36 -27.60 -1.22
N GLU A 138 -0.36 -27.36 -2.07
CA GLU A 138 -0.16 -28.15 -3.30
C GLU A 138 0.53 -29.51 -3.05
N ARG A 139 1.04 -29.76 -1.83
CA ARG A 139 1.85 -30.97 -1.53
C ARG A 139 1.39 -31.82 -0.35
N THR A 140 0.29 -31.50 0.32
CA THR A 140 -0.18 -32.26 1.49
C THR A 140 -1.68 -32.53 1.44
N ILE A 141 -2.07 -33.74 1.87
CA ILE A 141 -3.47 -34.19 1.94
C ILE A 141 -4.33 -33.26 2.83
N GLY A 142 -3.73 -32.61 3.83
CA GLY A 142 -4.42 -31.58 4.63
C GLY A 142 -4.59 -30.23 3.91
N GLY A 143 -3.76 -29.96 2.90
CA GLY A 143 -3.81 -28.76 2.07
C GLY A 143 -5.11 -28.63 1.31
N GLU A 144 -5.60 -29.71 0.68
CA GLU A 144 -6.87 -29.73 -0.07
C GLU A 144 -8.11 -29.57 0.84
N THR A 145 -8.05 -30.03 2.08
CA THR A 145 -9.14 -29.81 3.06
C THR A 145 -9.17 -28.36 3.54
N ILE A 146 -8.02 -27.76 3.82
CA ILE A 146 -7.89 -26.34 4.16
C ILE A 146 -8.29 -25.47 2.97
N ARG A 147 -7.90 -25.86 1.76
CA ARG A 147 -8.30 -25.26 0.48
C ARG A 147 -9.82 -25.29 0.27
N THR A 148 -10.50 -26.33 0.72
CA THR A 148 -11.96 -26.37 0.62
C THR A 148 -12.59 -25.46 1.68
N LEU A 149 -12.13 -25.51 2.93
CA LEU A 149 -12.69 -24.71 4.03
C LEU A 149 -12.51 -23.20 3.86
N PHE A 150 -11.39 -22.75 3.29
CA PHE A 150 -11.08 -21.33 3.10
C PHE A 150 -11.48 -20.82 1.71
N HIS A 151 -12.27 -21.57 0.93
CA HIS A 151 -12.64 -21.14 -0.42
C HIS A 151 -13.58 -19.92 -0.29
N PRO A 152 -13.41 -18.83 -1.08
CA PRO A 152 -14.22 -17.61 -0.94
C PRO A 152 -15.73 -17.85 -0.98
N ARG A 153 -16.19 -18.83 -1.78
CA ARG A 153 -17.60 -19.24 -1.84
C ARG A 153 -18.09 -19.93 -0.57
N ILE A 154 -17.24 -20.73 0.07
CA ILE A 154 -17.58 -21.47 1.30
C ILE A 154 -17.54 -20.53 2.50
N LEU A 155 -16.54 -19.65 2.59
CA LEU A 155 -16.51 -18.58 3.59
C LEU A 155 -17.71 -17.64 3.45
N GLY A 156 -18.10 -17.27 2.23
CA GLY A 156 -19.32 -16.51 1.97
C GLY A 156 -20.58 -17.24 2.43
N ALA A 157 -20.70 -18.54 2.16
CA ALA A 157 -21.83 -19.35 2.61
C ALA A 157 -21.90 -19.44 4.14
N ILE A 158 -20.77 -19.68 4.82
CA ILE A 158 -20.67 -19.71 6.29
C ILE A 158 -21.03 -18.35 6.88
N PHE A 159 -20.54 -17.26 6.29
CA PHE A 159 -20.85 -15.91 6.73
C PHE A 159 -22.35 -15.60 6.64
N ILE A 160 -23.00 -15.93 5.53
CA ILE A 160 -24.46 -15.78 5.36
C ILE A 160 -25.21 -16.59 6.42
N LEU A 161 -24.75 -17.81 6.71
CA LEU A 161 -25.37 -18.70 7.69
C LEU A 161 -25.28 -18.10 9.11
N ILE A 162 -24.14 -17.53 9.48
CA ILE A 162 -23.95 -16.82 10.76
C ILE A 162 -24.88 -15.60 10.85
N VAL A 163 -24.92 -14.77 9.80
CA VAL A 163 -25.81 -13.59 9.76
C VAL A 163 -27.28 -13.99 9.89
N ALA A 164 -27.70 -15.05 9.19
CA ALA A 164 -29.06 -15.59 9.28
C ALA A 164 -29.38 -16.11 10.69
N ALA A 165 -28.44 -16.81 11.33
CA ALA A 165 -28.62 -17.30 12.71
C ALA A 165 -28.82 -16.14 13.70
N PHE A 166 -28.02 -15.07 13.60
CA PHE A 166 -28.20 -13.88 14.43
C PHE A 166 -29.51 -13.14 14.13
N ALA A 167 -29.93 -13.07 12.86
CA ALA A 167 -31.21 -12.47 12.50
C ALA A 167 -32.39 -13.23 13.12
N ILE A 168 -32.38 -14.57 13.05
CA ILE A 168 -33.42 -15.43 13.65
C ILE A 168 -33.43 -15.29 15.18
N GLN A 169 -32.25 -15.27 15.81
CA GLN A 169 -32.13 -15.06 17.25
C GLN A 169 -32.81 -13.74 17.67
N ARG A 170 -32.52 -12.64 16.94
CA ARG A 170 -33.10 -11.33 17.24
C ARG A 170 -34.61 -11.25 17.00
N ILE A 171 -35.13 -11.95 16.00
CA ILE A 171 -36.59 -12.02 15.76
C ILE A 171 -37.27 -12.82 16.88
N THR A 172 -36.66 -13.93 17.29
CA THR A 172 -37.19 -14.78 18.37
C THR A 172 -37.22 -14.04 19.71
N ASP A 173 -36.13 -13.34 20.05
CA ASP A 173 -36.03 -12.58 21.30
C ASP A 173 -37.05 -11.43 21.40
N VAL A 174 -37.40 -10.82 20.26
CA VAL A 174 -38.45 -9.77 20.19
C VAL A 174 -39.85 -10.35 20.37
N THR A 175 -40.08 -11.59 19.95
CA THR A 175 -41.39 -12.25 20.05
C THR A 175 -41.64 -12.84 21.45
N ALA A 176 -40.60 -13.01 22.26
CA ALA A 176 -40.68 -13.56 23.62
C ALA A 176 -40.94 -12.49 24.72
N LYS A 177 -41.12 -11.22 24.35
CA LYS A 177 -41.56 -10.12 25.23
C LYS A 177 -42.96 -9.68 24.89
#